data_AF-N4XIZ1-F1
#
_entry.id   AF-N4XIZ1-F1
#
_cell.length_a   1.000
_cell.length_b   1.000
_cell.length_c   1.000
_cell.angle_alpha   90.00
_cell.angle_beta   90.00
_cell.angle_gamma   90.00
#
_symmetry.space_group_name_H-M   'P 1'
#
loop_
_entity.id
_entity.type
_entity.pdbx_description
1 polymer ?
#
loop_
_entity_poly.entity_id
_entity_poly.type
_entity_poly.pdbx_seq_one_letter_code
_entity_poly.pdbx_strand_id
1 'polypeptide(L)'
;MAPKDLLRSRPHGVPTILILILGSLIFRWATPKDLSEYDPFVPILQREIVARVPGLGDAYGMANNHLDSSLDLEYWRERMGSTITIDSDLESDSGDSMDTEFQQALRASRDDYLRHNPTSRGFTQSKQFIHILVGSPTPHLRILPQQSLWNRPYFRDPRRGLNHFDYIDNTWVLRHPALPHIDPEHFDFAAEYLESDGFGIRLPPDPDNSSTTTSSEVHSTVLEQCCAAWNVADRLDMHDLMEHVVDKLQAIRPGREEMMVFACRIFAKRGGVDLPGHYRLKEHLARYVAENWWEYIRELGTVFVGRLVRLPELERDVCEKRLEMLNERLDREEEEEDEDEQGEENMEVD
;
A
#
# COMPACT_ATOMS: atom_id res chain seq x y z
N MET A 1 -11.42 38.87 -0.37
CA MET A 1 -10.77 39.89 -1.22
C MET A 1 -9.71 40.62 -0.39
N ALA A 2 -8.57 40.99 -0.97
CA ALA A 2 -7.51 41.70 -0.24
C ALA A 2 -7.98 43.09 0.24
N PRO A 3 -7.63 43.55 1.46
CA PRO A 3 -7.99 44.87 1.95
C PRO A 3 -7.47 46.00 1.05
N LYS A 4 -8.28 47.03 0.82
CA LYS A 4 -7.91 48.16 -0.07
C LYS A 4 -6.68 48.92 0.44
N ASP A 5 -6.48 48.96 1.75
CA ASP A 5 -5.33 49.64 2.36
C ASP A 5 -4.01 48.88 2.16
N LEU A 6 -4.07 47.60 1.81
CA LEU A 6 -2.88 46.82 1.47
C LEU A 6 -2.18 47.38 0.23
N LEU A 7 -2.93 47.80 -0.79
CA LEU A 7 -2.36 48.37 -2.01
C LEU A 7 -1.63 49.70 -1.74
N ARG A 8 -2.01 50.42 -0.68
CA ARG A 8 -1.37 51.67 -0.27
C ARG A 8 -0.03 51.43 0.44
N SER A 9 0.15 50.28 1.07
CA SER A 9 1.40 49.90 1.73
C SER A 9 2.40 49.20 0.81
N ARG A 10 2.13 49.12 -0.50
CA ARG A 10 2.99 48.44 -1.47
C ARG A 10 4.36 49.15 -1.57
N PRO A 11 5.45 48.48 -1.21
CA PRO A 11 6.79 49.02 -1.42
C PRO A 11 7.10 49.15 -2.90
N HIS A 12 7.83 50.20 -3.29
CA HIS A 12 8.25 50.38 -4.68
C HIS A 12 9.13 49.22 -5.15
N GLY A 13 8.80 48.64 -6.30
CA GLY A 13 9.56 47.53 -6.90
C GLY A 13 9.17 46.12 -6.46
N VAL A 14 8.14 45.96 -5.62
CA VAL A 14 7.65 44.64 -5.20
C VAL A 14 6.38 44.26 -5.96
N PRO A 15 6.38 43.28 -6.88
CA PRO A 15 5.23 42.93 -7.70
C PRO A 15 4.29 41.90 -7.05
N THR A 16 4.73 41.16 -6.02
CA THR A 16 4.03 39.96 -5.56
C THR A 16 3.51 40.10 -4.12
N ILE A 17 2.25 39.70 -3.93
CA ILE A 17 1.61 39.56 -2.60
C ILE A 17 1.70 38.09 -2.19
N LEU A 18 2.30 37.82 -1.05
CA LEU A 18 2.21 36.53 -0.36
C LEU A 18 0.98 36.53 0.55
N ILE A 19 0.17 35.49 0.43
CA ILE A 19 -0.97 35.24 1.31
C ILE A 19 -0.60 34.04 2.18
N LEU A 20 -0.37 34.26 3.47
CA LEU A 20 -0.30 33.16 4.43
C LEU A 20 -1.71 32.89 4.96
N ILE A 21 -2.16 31.64 4.83
CA ILE A 21 -3.43 31.17 5.38
C ILE A 21 -3.10 30.38 6.66
N LEU A 22 -3.15 31.07 7.80
CA LEU A 22 -2.90 30.50 9.12
C LEU A 22 -3.98 30.99 10.10
N GLY A 23 -5.21 30.47 9.97
CA GLY A 23 -6.37 30.87 10.80
C GLY A 23 -6.86 32.32 10.58
N SER A 24 -6.02 33.20 10.06
CA SER A 24 -6.31 34.54 9.58
C SER A 24 -5.50 34.82 8.31
N LEU A 25 -6.03 35.67 7.42
CA LEU A 25 -5.32 36.06 6.20
C LEU A 25 -4.26 37.11 6.52
N ILE A 26 -2.99 36.69 6.52
CA ILE A 26 -1.86 37.61 6.68
C ILE A 26 -1.29 37.91 5.29
N PHE A 27 -1.27 39.19 4.95
CA PHE A 27 -0.73 39.68 3.69
C PHE A 27 0.68 40.22 3.89
N ARG A 28 1.64 39.70 3.13
CA ARG A 28 3.03 40.20 3.12
C ARG A 28 3.47 40.51 1.69
N TRP A 29 4.33 41.51 1.55
CA TRP A 29 4.96 41.85 0.27
C TRP A 29 6.28 41.10 0.15
N ALA A 30 6.53 40.47 -1.00
CA ALA A 30 7.77 39.75 -1.27
C ALA A 30 8.28 40.06 -2.67
N THR A 31 9.59 40.26 -2.79
CA THR A 31 10.23 40.44 -4.10
C THR A 31 10.34 39.10 -4.81
N PRO A 32 10.54 39.08 -6.15
CA PRO A 32 10.79 37.82 -6.87
C PRO A 32 12.02 37.05 -6.36
N LYS A 33 12.96 37.71 -5.66
CA LYS A 33 14.12 37.07 -5.04
C LYS A 33 13.79 36.38 -3.71
N ASP A 34 12.70 36.80 -3.07
CA ASP A 34 12.20 36.22 -1.83
C ASP A 34 11.23 35.05 -2.11
N LEU A 35 10.86 34.84 -3.38
CA LEU A 35 10.04 33.73 -3.84
C LEU A 35 10.95 32.61 -4.31
N SER A 36 10.91 31.49 -3.61
CA SER A 36 11.39 30.21 -4.13
C SER A 36 10.21 29.37 -4.59
N GLU A 37 10.39 28.68 -5.71
CA GLU A 37 9.46 27.61 -6.07
C GLU A 37 9.62 26.50 -5.03
N TYR A 38 8.51 26.16 -4.37
CA TYR A 38 8.49 25.04 -3.45
C TYR A 38 8.55 23.75 -4.26
N ASP A 39 9.66 23.03 -4.15
CA ASP A 39 9.83 21.71 -4.73
C ASP A 39 9.79 20.66 -3.59
N PRO A 40 8.70 19.88 -3.47
CA PRO A 40 8.56 18.88 -2.42
C PRO A 40 9.52 17.68 -2.59
N PHE A 41 10.23 17.59 -3.71
CA PHE A 41 11.09 16.47 -4.07
C PHE A 41 12.58 16.78 -3.97
N VAL A 42 12.97 18.04 -3.81
CA VAL A 42 14.36 18.39 -3.46
C VAL A 42 14.56 17.98 -2.02
N PRO A 43 15.44 17.00 -1.71
CA PRO A 43 15.73 16.63 -0.34
C PRO A 43 16.16 17.88 0.43
N ILE A 44 15.98 17.90 1.75
CA ILE A 44 16.53 18.94 2.66
C ILE A 44 18.09 18.84 2.68
N LEU A 45 18.71 18.73 1.52
CA LEU A 45 20.13 18.87 1.23
C LEU A 45 20.49 20.34 0.98
N GLN A 46 19.50 21.21 0.72
CA GLN A 46 19.66 22.66 0.90
C GLN A 46 19.62 23.05 2.39
N ARG A 47 20.28 22.29 3.27
CA ARG A 47 20.41 22.65 4.70
C ARG A 47 20.94 24.06 4.87
N GLU A 48 21.80 24.53 3.96
CA GLU A 48 22.33 25.90 4.01
C GLU A 48 21.28 26.99 3.77
N ILE A 49 20.27 26.76 2.91
CA ILE A 49 19.23 27.75 2.65
C ILE A 49 18.17 27.69 3.74
N VAL A 50 17.76 26.48 4.12
CA VAL A 50 16.78 26.26 5.20
C VAL A 50 17.32 26.73 6.55
N ALA A 51 18.63 26.60 6.83
CA ALA A 51 19.25 27.11 8.05
C ALA A 51 19.46 28.62 8.07
N ARG A 52 19.53 29.28 6.90
CA ARG A 52 19.70 30.74 6.81
C ARG A 52 18.40 31.52 7.00
N VAL A 53 17.25 30.88 6.81
CA VAL A 53 15.93 31.52 6.91
C VAL A 53 15.16 30.92 8.10
N PRO A 54 15.09 31.63 9.24
CA PRO A 54 14.37 31.15 10.42
C PRO A 54 12.92 30.77 10.09
N GLY A 55 12.48 29.58 10.51
CA GLY A 55 11.12 29.06 10.31
C GLY A 55 10.83 28.45 8.93
N LEU A 56 11.75 28.53 7.96
CA LEU A 56 11.56 27.93 6.64
C LEU A 56 11.55 26.39 6.69
N GLY A 57 12.37 25.80 7.57
CA GLY A 57 12.40 24.35 7.79
C GLY A 57 11.08 23.82 8.35
N ASP A 58 10.48 24.54 9.28
CA ASP A 58 9.18 24.18 9.85
C ASP A 58 8.07 24.31 8.81
N ALA A 59 8.12 25.33 7.95
CA ALA A 59 7.17 25.51 6.85
C ALA A 59 7.26 24.36 5.82
N TYR A 60 8.47 23.96 5.43
CA TYR A 60 8.69 22.79 4.56
C TYR A 60 8.24 21.49 5.24
N GLY A 61 8.54 21.32 6.53
CA GLY A 61 8.08 20.18 7.31
C GLY A 61 6.55 20.09 7.35
N MET A 62 5.86 21.20 7.57
CA MET A 62 4.39 21.25 7.55
C MET A 62 3.82 20.95 6.16
N ALA A 63 4.40 21.51 5.09
CA ALA A 63 3.95 21.27 3.71
C ALA A 63 4.19 19.81 3.28
N ASN A 64 5.33 19.22 3.63
CA ASN A 64 5.63 17.81 3.36
C ASN A 64 4.72 16.88 4.18
N ASN A 65 4.52 17.18 5.47
CA ASN A 65 3.59 16.45 6.31
C ASN A 65 2.15 16.53 5.77
N HIS A 66 1.76 17.64 5.14
CA HIS A 66 0.46 17.76 4.46
C HIS A 66 0.37 16.87 3.22
N LEU A 67 1.42 16.82 2.39
CA LEU A 67 1.48 15.93 1.23
C LEU A 67 1.37 14.45 1.64
N ASP A 68 1.99 14.08 2.77
CA ASP A 68 2.03 12.70 3.26
C ASP A 68 0.79 12.30 4.07
N SER A 69 0.13 13.24 4.78
CA SER A 69 -0.91 12.88 5.75
C SER A 69 -2.32 12.73 5.17
N SER A 70 -2.59 13.13 3.93
CA SER A 70 -3.95 13.16 3.33
C SER A 70 -5.00 13.94 4.14
N LEU A 71 -4.58 14.69 5.16
CA LEU A 71 -5.45 15.46 6.05
C LEU A 71 -5.88 16.75 5.36
N ASP A 72 -7.12 17.15 5.60
CA ASP A 72 -7.68 18.36 5.02
C ASP A 72 -7.15 19.65 5.69
N LEU A 73 -7.44 20.79 5.05
CA LEU A 73 -7.08 22.12 5.55
C LEU A 73 -7.74 22.47 6.90
N GLU A 74 -8.80 21.75 7.29
CA GLU A 74 -9.56 22.01 8.50
C GLU A 74 -8.82 21.46 9.74
N TYR A 75 -8.22 20.27 9.63
CA TYR A 75 -7.37 19.66 10.68
C TYR A 75 -6.21 20.58 11.10
N TRP A 76 -5.49 21.15 10.13
CA TRP A 76 -4.36 22.02 10.41
C TRP A 76 -4.77 23.37 11.00
N ARG A 77 -5.96 23.86 10.63
CA ARG A 77 -6.54 25.06 11.26
C ARG A 77 -6.74 24.84 12.75
N GLU A 78 -7.24 23.67 13.13
CA GLU A 78 -7.45 23.27 14.53
C GLU A 78 -6.12 23.10 15.29
N ARG A 79 -5.14 22.43 14.68
CA ARG A 79 -3.82 22.20 15.30
C ARG A 79 -2.99 23.48 15.45
N MET A 80 -2.98 24.36 14.44
CA MET A 80 -2.29 25.66 14.54
C MET A 80 -2.99 26.63 15.49
N GLY A 81 -4.32 26.60 15.55
CA GLY A 81 -5.07 27.33 16.58
C GLY A 81 -4.70 26.89 18.00
N SER A 82 -4.27 25.64 18.17
CA SER A 82 -3.83 25.07 19.46
C SER A 82 -2.36 25.36 19.79
N THR A 83 -1.53 25.73 18.81
CA THR A 83 -0.06 25.86 18.97
C THR A 83 0.37 27.33 19.21
N ILE A 84 -0.51 28.31 18.97
CA ILE A 84 -0.25 29.73 19.29
C ILE A 84 -0.75 30.04 20.71
N THR A 85 -0.24 29.30 21.69
CA THR A 85 -0.06 29.79 23.06
C THR A 85 1.44 29.82 23.26
N ILE A 86 2.04 30.98 22.99
CA ILE A 86 3.46 31.23 23.25
C ILE A 86 3.65 31.08 24.76
N ASP A 87 4.44 30.08 25.17
CA ASP A 87 4.99 29.98 26.51
C ASP A 87 5.77 31.26 26.80
N SER A 88 5.08 32.19 27.47
CA SER A 88 5.68 33.36 28.05
C SER A 88 6.02 32.98 29.48
N ASP A 89 7.19 32.38 29.67
CA ASP A 89 7.85 32.24 30.96
C ASP A 89 8.15 33.63 31.53
N LEU A 90 7.13 34.22 32.14
CA LEU A 90 7.24 35.30 33.11
C LEU A 90 6.37 34.88 34.29
N GLU A 91 7.04 34.55 35.39
CA GLU A 91 6.44 34.39 36.70
C GLU A 91 5.52 35.57 36.99
N SER A 92 4.21 35.35 36.89
CA SER A 92 3.20 36.30 37.35
C SER A 92 2.14 35.52 38.10
N ASP A 93 2.39 35.43 39.40
CA ASP A 93 1.45 35.02 40.43
C ASP A 93 0.29 36.02 40.47
N SER A 94 -0.73 35.80 39.64
CA SER A 94 -2.05 36.40 39.83
C SER A 94 -3.10 35.40 39.39
N GLY A 95 -3.70 34.72 40.38
CA GLY A 95 -4.94 33.99 40.20
C GLY A 95 -6.05 34.95 39.79
N ASP A 96 -6.31 35.02 38.49
CA ASP A 96 -7.56 35.54 37.98
C ASP A 96 -8.17 34.50 37.04
N SER A 97 -9.30 33.97 37.49
CA SER A 97 -10.08 32.93 36.84
C SER A 97 -10.44 33.37 35.44
N MET A 98 -9.81 32.76 34.43
CA MET A 98 -10.10 33.03 33.03
C MET A 98 -11.60 32.87 32.77
N ASP A 99 -12.18 33.95 32.23
CA ASP A 99 -13.61 34.26 32.23
C ASP A 99 -14.47 33.14 31.63
N THR A 100 -15.23 32.46 32.48
CA THR A 100 -16.15 31.37 32.13
C THR A 100 -17.18 31.80 31.08
N GLU A 101 -17.48 33.10 31.01
CA GLU A 101 -18.36 33.71 30.03
C GLU A 101 -17.79 33.62 28.60
N PHE A 102 -16.47 33.81 28.43
CA PHE A 102 -15.82 33.72 27.13
C PHE A 102 -15.84 32.29 26.57
N GLN A 103 -15.62 31.29 27.42
CA GLN A 103 -15.72 29.88 27.01
C GLN A 103 -17.16 29.48 26.67
N GLN A 104 -18.15 30.02 27.38
CA GLN A 104 -19.57 29.80 27.03
C GLN A 104 -19.94 30.48 25.71
N ALA A 105 -19.43 31.68 25.43
CA ALA A 105 -19.66 32.38 24.17
C ALA A 105 -19.06 31.63 22.96
N LEU A 106 -17.86 31.05 23.11
CA LEU A 106 -17.26 30.22 22.07
C LEU A 106 -18.07 28.93 21.80
N ARG A 107 -18.57 28.26 22.84
CA ARG A 107 -19.43 27.08 22.68
C ARG A 107 -20.75 27.44 22.00
N ALA A 108 -21.40 28.51 22.45
CA ALA A 108 -22.65 28.99 21.86
C ALA A 108 -22.49 29.39 20.39
N SER A 109 -21.41 30.10 20.05
CA SER A 109 -21.09 30.50 18.67
C SER A 109 -20.83 29.28 17.77
N ARG A 110 -20.09 28.28 18.27
CA ARG A 110 -19.84 27.02 17.55
C ARG A 110 -21.14 26.27 17.28
N ASP A 111 -22.00 26.14 18.28
CA ASP A 111 -23.26 25.42 18.15
C ASP A 111 -24.25 26.16 17.23
N ASP A 112 -24.22 27.50 17.22
CA ASP A 112 -25.06 28.31 16.33
C ASP A 112 -24.58 28.27 14.88
N TYR A 113 -23.25 28.23 14.65
CA TYR A 113 -22.66 27.98 13.33
C TYR A 113 -23.07 26.61 12.79
N LEU A 114 -23.06 25.56 13.63
CA LEU A 114 -23.48 24.21 13.26
C LEU A 114 -25.00 24.11 12.99
N ARG A 115 -25.82 24.96 13.64
CA ARG A 115 -27.26 25.06 13.37
C ARG A 115 -27.58 25.73 12.04
N HIS A 116 -26.83 26.76 11.65
CA HIS A 116 -27.12 27.58 10.48
C HIS A 116 -26.45 27.08 9.19
N ASN A 117 -25.49 26.15 9.28
CA ASN A 117 -24.89 25.45 8.14
C ASN A 117 -25.21 23.94 8.13
N PRO A 118 -26.47 23.54 7.86
CA PRO A 118 -26.86 22.12 7.79
C PRO A 118 -26.18 21.34 6.65
N THR A 119 -25.49 22.03 5.72
CA THR A 119 -24.73 21.42 4.62
C THR A 119 -23.50 20.65 5.09
N SER A 120 -22.95 20.91 6.29
CA SER A 120 -21.77 20.19 6.79
C SER A 120 -22.09 18.80 7.38
N ARG A 121 -23.37 18.44 7.54
CA ARG A 121 -23.82 17.08 7.92
C ARG A 121 -24.30 16.24 6.74
N GLY A 122 -24.14 16.77 5.53
CA GLY A 122 -24.42 16.07 4.29
C GLY A 122 -23.21 16.12 3.37
N PHE A 123 -22.08 15.52 3.79
CA PHE A 123 -21.25 14.82 2.81
C PHE A 123 -22.13 13.73 2.23
N THR A 124 -22.97 14.10 1.27
CA THR A 124 -23.33 13.19 0.21
C THR A 124 -21.98 12.77 -0.33
N GLN A 125 -21.52 11.60 0.09
CA GLN A 125 -20.51 10.84 -0.64
C GLN A 125 -21.11 10.67 -2.02
N SER A 126 -20.94 11.68 -2.88
CA SER A 126 -20.96 11.45 -4.31
C SER A 126 -19.88 10.40 -4.46
N LYS A 127 -20.32 9.15 -4.61
CA LYS A 127 -19.43 8.02 -4.83
C LYS A 127 -18.71 8.39 -6.11
N GLN A 128 -17.52 8.96 -5.98
CA GLN A 128 -16.71 9.26 -7.13
C GLN A 128 -16.25 7.90 -7.65
N PHE A 129 -16.50 7.66 -8.93
CA PHE A 129 -16.15 6.41 -9.59
C PHE A 129 -15.00 6.67 -10.56
N ILE A 130 -14.19 5.65 -10.78
CA ILE A 130 -13.08 5.67 -11.73
C ILE A 130 -13.37 4.69 -12.84
N HIS A 131 -13.27 5.17 -14.08
CA HIS A 131 -13.40 4.39 -15.30
C HIS A 131 -12.05 3.74 -15.65
N ILE A 132 -12.06 2.45 -15.92
CA ILE A 132 -10.88 1.66 -16.27
C ILE A 132 -11.18 0.96 -17.59
N LEU A 133 -10.38 1.23 -18.61
CA LEU A 133 -10.49 0.57 -19.91
C LEU A 133 -9.45 -0.55 -19.98
N VAL A 134 -9.90 -1.80 -20.04
CA VAL A 134 -9.06 -2.99 -19.99
C VAL A 134 -9.12 -3.74 -21.32
N GLY A 135 -7.98 -4.22 -21.79
CA GLY A 135 -7.88 -5.04 -23.00
C GLY A 135 -7.86 -4.25 -24.31
N SER A 136 -7.47 -4.96 -25.36
CA SER A 136 -7.36 -4.50 -26.75
C SER A 136 -7.54 -5.72 -27.66
N PRO A 137 -8.24 -5.62 -28.81
CA PRO A 137 -8.68 -4.40 -29.51
C PRO A 137 -10.01 -3.82 -29.03
N THR A 138 -10.82 -4.58 -28.31
CA THR A 138 -12.14 -4.16 -27.79
C THR A 138 -12.02 -3.86 -26.30
N PRO A 139 -11.80 -2.60 -25.90
CA PRO A 139 -11.63 -2.27 -24.49
C PRO A 139 -12.92 -2.53 -23.71
N HIS A 140 -12.79 -3.23 -22.60
CA HIS A 140 -13.87 -3.47 -21.64
C HIS A 140 -13.84 -2.37 -20.58
N LEU A 141 -14.97 -1.68 -20.39
CA LEU A 141 -15.09 -0.64 -19.37
C LEU A 141 -15.46 -1.26 -18.03
N ARG A 142 -14.57 -1.11 -17.04
CA ARG A 142 -14.84 -1.37 -15.63
C ARG A 142 -14.93 -0.07 -14.85
N ILE A 143 -15.84 -0.02 -13.88
CA ILE A 143 -16.10 1.17 -13.06
C ILE A 143 -15.92 0.76 -11.61
N LEU A 144 -14.95 1.35 -10.92
CA LEU A 144 -14.64 1.05 -9.53
C LEU A 144 -14.85 2.28 -8.63
N PRO A 145 -15.18 2.11 -7.34
CA PRO A 145 -15.19 3.21 -6.38
C PRO A 145 -13.81 3.87 -6.29
N GLN A 146 -13.75 5.19 -6.29
CA GLN A 146 -12.47 5.93 -6.22
C GLN A 146 -11.65 5.52 -5.00
N GLN A 147 -12.28 5.36 -3.84
CA GLN A 147 -11.61 4.98 -2.60
C GLN A 147 -10.82 3.65 -2.67
N SER A 148 -11.24 2.73 -3.55
CA SER A 148 -10.58 1.42 -3.75
C SER A 148 -9.22 1.53 -4.45
N LEU A 149 -9.03 2.61 -5.23
CA LEU A 149 -7.85 2.82 -6.08
C LEU A 149 -6.96 3.96 -5.58
N TRP A 150 -7.57 5.02 -5.04
CA TRP A 150 -6.91 6.30 -4.82
C TRP A 150 -5.74 6.24 -3.83
N ASN A 151 -5.80 5.31 -2.89
CA ASN A 151 -4.80 5.13 -1.83
C ASN A 151 -3.75 4.07 -2.18
N ARG A 152 -3.82 3.45 -3.36
CA ARG A 152 -2.88 2.41 -3.78
C ARG A 152 -1.64 3.06 -4.44
N PRO A 153 -0.43 2.88 -3.88
CA PRO A 153 0.75 3.62 -4.33
C PRO A 153 1.20 3.25 -5.74
N TYR A 154 0.88 2.03 -6.21
CA TYR A 154 1.20 1.60 -7.58
C TYR A 154 0.38 2.30 -8.67
N PHE A 155 -0.76 2.93 -8.33
CA PHE A 155 -1.48 3.80 -9.27
C PHE A 155 -1.10 5.28 -9.14
N ARG A 156 -0.58 5.65 -7.97
CA ARG A 156 -0.20 7.01 -7.63
C ARG A 156 1.01 7.00 -6.71
N ASP A 157 2.18 7.23 -7.28
CA ASP A 157 3.41 7.42 -6.52
C ASP A 157 4.03 8.78 -6.86
N PRO A 158 3.80 9.81 -6.01
CA PRO A 158 4.42 11.12 -6.18
C PRO A 158 5.96 11.03 -6.23
N ARG A 159 6.57 10.09 -5.51
CA ARG A 159 8.04 9.94 -5.44
C ARG A 159 8.63 9.48 -6.77
N ARG A 160 7.84 8.73 -7.55
CA ARG A 160 8.18 8.32 -8.91
C ARG A 160 7.63 9.25 -9.99
N GLY A 161 6.95 10.33 -9.60
CA GLY A 161 6.20 11.19 -10.54
C GLY A 161 5.10 10.43 -11.29
N LEU A 162 4.62 9.34 -10.71
CA LEU A 162 3.70 8.41 -11.33
C LEU A 162 2.28 8.74 -10.88
N ASN A 163 1.45 9.14 -11.84
CA ASN A 163 0.02 9.32 -11.64
C ASN A 163 -0.71 8.75 -12.85
N HIS A 164 -1.41 7.64 -12.64
CA HIS A 164 -2.18 6.98 -13.68
C HIS A 164 -3.61 7.52 -13.81
N PHE A 165 -4.00 8.55 -13.05
CA PHE A 165 -5.36 9.09 -13.08
C PHE A 165 -5.44 10.36 -13.93
N ASP A 166 -6.32 10.34 -14.94
CA ASP A 166 -6.71 11.49 -15.74
C ASP A 166 -8.15 11.93 -15.40
N TYR A 167 -8.44 13.24 -15.47
CA TYR A 167 -9.79 13.78 -15.33
C TYR A 167 -10.33 14.21 -16.69
N ILE A 168 -11.26 13.45 -17.25
CA ILE A 168 -11.78 13.61 -18.61
C ILE A 168 -13.31 13.63 -18.56
N ASP A 169 -13.93 14.66 -19.14
CA ASP A 169 -15.40 14.79 -19.23
C ASP A 169 -16.10 14.59 -17.87
N ASN A 170 -15.59 15.27 -16.85
CA ASN A 170 -16.04 15.19 -15.45
C ASN A 170 -15.93 13.81 -14.79
N THR A 171 -15.12 12.90 -15.37
CA THR A 171 -14.95 11.53 -14.88
C THR A 171 -13.46 11.22 -14.70
N TRP A 172 -13.11 10.53 -13.61
CA TRP A 172 -11.77 10.02 -13.41
C TRP A 172 -11.55 8.76 -14.24
N VAL A 173 -10.42 8.68 -14.94
CA VAL A 173 -10.04 7.55 -15.79
C VAL A 173 -8.66 7.04 -15.38
N LEU A 174 -8.54 5.74 -15.11
CA LEU A 174 -7.25 5.09 -14.87
C LEU A 174 -6.59 4.73 -16.21
N ARG A 175 -5.43 5.33 -16.47
CA ARG A 175 -4.56 5.09 -17.63
C ARG A 175 -3.25 4.47 -17.19
N HIS A 176 -3.15 3.16 -17.36
CA HIS A 176 -1.92 2.41 -17.13
C HIS A 176 -1.49 1.70 -18.43
N PRO A 177 -0.20 1.77 -18.82
CA PRO A 177 0.28 1.27 -20.11
C PRO A 177 0.05 -0.23 -20.31
N ALA A 178 -0.06 -1.01 -19.24
CA ALA A 178 -0.31 -2.44 -19.31
C ALA A 178 -1.80 -2.82 -19.48
N LEU A 179 -2.76 -1.93 -19.18
CA LEU A 179 -4.20 -2.25 -19.24
C LEU A 179 -4.66 -2.75 -20.61
N PRO A 180 -4.22 -2.19 -21.76
CA PRO A 180 -4.58 -2.71 -23.08
C PRO A 180 -4.10 -4.15 -23.34
N HIS A 181 -3.13 -4.64 -22.57
CA HIS A 181 -2.54 -5.97 -22.72
C HIS A 181 -3.04 -6.97 -21.68
N ILE A 182 -3.97 -6.56 -20.81
CA ILE A 182 -4.57 -7.41 -19.80
C ILE A 182 -5.88 -7.95 -20.36
N ASP A 183 -6.11 -9.24 -20.15
CA ASP A 183 -7.39 -9.89 -20.43
C ASP A 183 -8.46 -9.31 -19.48
N PRO A 184 -9.57 -8.77 -19.99
CA PRO A 184 -10.68 -8.28 -19.16
C PRO A 184 -11.17 -9.28 -18.11
N GLU A 185 -11.24 -10.58 -18.46
CA GLU A 185 -11.73 -11.61 -17.52
C GLU A 185 -10.75 -11.82 -16.36
N HIS A 186 -9.44 -11.73 -16.62
CA HIS A 186 -8.44 -11.81 -15.55
C HIS A 186 -8.46 -10.55 -14.67
N PHE A 187 -8.73 -9.39 -15.26
CA PHE A 187 -8.81 -8.13 -14.50
C PHE A 187 -9.97 -8.12 -13.51
N ASP A 188 -11.03 -8.88 -13.76
CA ASP A 188 -12.17 -8.97 -12.84
C ASP A 188 -11.75 -9.47 -11.44
N PHE A 189 -10.75 -10.34 -11.34
CA PHE A 189 -10.21 -10.76 -10.05
C PHE A 189 -9.46 -9.63 -9.33
N ALA A 190 -8.68 -8.83 -10.06
CA ALA A 190 -8.02 -7.67 -9.48
C ALA A 190 -9.03 -6.58 -9.07
N ALA A 191 -10.09 -6.39 -9.87
CA ALA A 191 -11.18 -5.48 -9.57
C ALA A 191 -11.91 -5.90 -8.28
N GLU A 192 -12.27 -7.18 -8.13
CA GLU A 192 -12.91 -7.70 -6.91
C GLU A 192 -12.02 -7.50 -5.67
N TYR A 193 -10.71 -7.73 -5.83
CA TYR A 193 -9.73 -7.49 -4.76
C TYR A 193 -9.67 -6.02 -4.37
N LEU A 194 -9.64 -5.09 -5.33
CA LEU A 194 -9.63 -3.66 -5.05
C LEU A 194 -10.91 -3.20 -4.33
N GLU A 195 -12.04 -3.82 -4.61
CA GLU A 195 -13.33 -3.49 -3.97
C GLU A 195 -13.50 -4.10 -2.57
N SER A 196 -12.99 -5.31 -2.35
CA SER A 196 -13.35 -6.12 -1.18
C SER A 196 -12.18 -6.76 -0.42
N ASP A 197 -10.94 -6.47 -0.82
CA ASP A 197 -9.70 -7.08 -0.33
C ASP A 197 -9.67 -8.63 -0.46
N GLY A 198 -10.47 -9.18 -1.38
CA GLY A 198 -10.47 -10.59 -1.74
C GLY A 198 -10.97 -10.80 -3.17
N PHE A 199 -10.69 -11.96 -3.77
CA PHE A 199 -11.14 -12.26 -5.14
C PHE A 199 -11.53 -13.72 -5.35
N GLY A 200 -12.40 -13.97 -6.33
CA GLY A 200 -12.77 -15.29 -6.82
C GLY A 200 -13.48 -16.17 -5.80
N ILE A 201 -13.28 -17.48 -5.91
CA ILE A 201 -13.87 -18.45 -4.97
C ILE A 201 -13.25 -18.24 -3.59
N ARG A 202 -14.09 -17.99 -2.58
CA ARG A 202 -13.71 -17.85 -1.18
C ARG A 202 -13.71 -19.22 -0.53
N LEU A 203 -12.56 -19.62 0.01
CA LEU A 203 -12.43 -20.88 0.74
C LEU A 203 -12.96 -20.67 2.16
N PRO A 204 -13.65 -21.66 2.73
CA PRO A 204 -13.99 -21.62 4.15
C PRO A 204 -12.68 -21.54 4.97
N PRO A 205 -12.67 -20.75 6.06
CA PRO A 205 -11.46 -20.51 6.86
C PRO A 205 -10.94 -21.75 7.59
N ASP A 206 -11.73 -22.82 7.65
CA ASP A 206 -11.42 -24.03 8.41
C ASP A 206 -11.41 -25.26 7.48
N PRO A 207 -10.25 -25.63 6.92
CA PRO A 207 -10.15 -26.77 6.00
C PRO A 207 -10.45 -28.10 6.71
N ASP A 208 -10.14 -28.20 8.00
CA ASP A 208 -10.21 -29.44 8.77
C ASP A 208 -11.64 -29.80 9.19
N ASN A 209 -12.53 -28.81 9.33
CA ASN A 209 -13.96 -29.05 9.61
C ASN A 209 -14.78 -29.39 8.37
N SER A 210 -14.24 -29.22 7.16
CA SER A 210 -14.91 -29.62 5.93
C SER A 210 -14.65 -31.10 5.64
N SER A 211 -15.17 -31.96 6.53
CA SER A 211 -15.31 -33.39 6.21
C SER A 211 -16.05 -33.50 4.87
N THR A 212 -15.50 -34.28 3.94
CA THR A 212 -15.98 -34.58 2.58
C THR A 212 -15.57 -33.61 1.46
N THR A 213 -14.46 -33.97 0.82
CA THR A 213 -14.30 -33.89 -0.64
C THR A 213 -14.49 -32.49 -1.23
N THR A 214 -13.73 -31.50 -0.77
CA THR A 214 -13.46 -30.34 -1.64
C THR A 214 -12.81 -30.90 -2.90
N SER A 215 -13.61 -31.01 -3.97
CA SER A 215 -13.24 -31.69 -5.21
C SER A 215 -11.92 -31.10 -5.72
N SER A 216 -11.01 -31.96 -6.20
CA SER A 216 -9.79 -31.55 -6.89
C SER A 216 -10.06 -30.45 -7.94
N GLU A 217 -11.26 -30.45 -8.52
CA GLU A 217 -11.74 -29.45 -9.49
C GLU A 217 -11.84 -28.03 -8.90
N VAL A 218 -12.25 -27.90 -7.63
CA VAL A 218 -12.34 -26.60 -6.95
C VAL A 218 -10.95 -26.03 -6.74
N HIS A 219 -9.99 -26.84 -6.30
CA HIS A 219 -8.61 -26.40 -6.12
C HIS A 219 -7.98 -25.99 -7.45
N SER A 220 -8.23 -26.76 -8.51
CA SER A 220 -7.80 -26.43 -9.87
C SER A 220 -8.34 -25.07 -10.31
N THR A 221 -9.64 -24.84 -10.12
CA THR A 221 -10.28 -23.55 -10.44
C THR A 221 -9.71 -22.40 -9.62
N VAL A 222 -9.47 -22.59 -8.31
CA VAL A 222 -8.87 -21.56 -7.46
C VAL A 222 -7.45 -21.23 -7.93
N LEU A 223 -6.66 -22.25 -8.31
CA LEU A 223 -5.31 -22.05 -8.82
C LEU A 223 -5.32 -21.29 -10.15
N GLU A 224 -6.26 -21.58 -11.06
CA GLU A 224 -6.45 -20.81 -12.29
C GLU A 224 -6.77 -19.33 -12.00
N GLN A 225 -7.65 -19.07 -11.02
CA GLN A 225 -7.96 -17.71 -10.58
C GLN A 225 -6.72 -17.01 -9.98
N CYS A 226 -5.94 -17.71 -9.16
CA CYS A 226 -4.68 -17.19 -8.62
C CYS A 226 -3.67 -16.88 -9.73
N CYS A 227 -3.56 -17.74 -10.76
CA CYS A 227 -2.72 -17.49 -11.93
C CYS A 227 -3.19 -16.24 -12.69
N ALA A 228 -4.49 -16.10 -12.91
CA ALA A 228 -5.08 -14.95 -13.59
C ALA A 228 -4.82 -13.65 -12.80
N ALA A 229 -5.14 -13.64 -11.51
CA ALA A 229 -4.92 -12.51 -10.61
C ALA A 229 -3.42 -12.14 -10.54
N TRP A 230 -2.54 -13.13 -10.42
CA TRP A 230 -1.09 -12.93 -10.42
C TRP A 230 -0.61 -12.21 -11.68
N ASN A 231 -1.03 -12.66 -12.87
CA ASN A 231 -0.62 -12.04 -14.13
C ASN A 231 -1.07 -10.58 -14.24
N VAL A 232 -2.20 -10.22 -13.63
CA VAL A 232 -2.67 -8.83 -13.58
C VAL A 232 -1.86 -8.03 -12.58
N ALA A 233 -1.66 -8.57 -11.37
CA ALA A 233 -0.90 -7.93 -10.31
C ALA A 233 0.53 -7.59 -10.76
N ASP A 234 1.16 -8.54 -11.44
CA ASP A 234 2.50 -8.45 -12.02
C ASP A 234 2.62 -7.42 -13.15
N ARG A 235 1.55 -7.17 -13.89
CA ARG A 235 1.54 -6.15 -14.94
C ARG A 235 1.24 -4.75 -14.42
N LEU A 236 0.57 -4.64 -13.28
CA LEU A 236 0.12 -3.39 -12.67
C LEU A 236 0.89 -3.04 -11.39
N ASP A 237 1.97 -3.78 -11.09
CA ASP A 237 2.77 -3.65 -9.87
C ASP A 237 1.96 -3.69 -8.55
N MET A 238 0.87 -4.48 -8.54
CA MET A 238 -0.02 -4.65 -7.38
C MET A 238 0.57 -5.63 -6.37
N HIS A 239 1.59 -5.18 -5.65
CA HIS A 239 2.30 -5.98 -4.65
C HIS A 239 1.37 -6.57 -3.56
N ASP A 240 0.35 -5.84 -3.14
CA ASP A 240 -0.66 -6.29 -2.18
C ASP A 240 -1.49 -7.48 -2.69
N LEU A 241 -1.92 -7.44 -3.95
CA LEU A 241 -2.61 -8.55 -4.61
C LEU A 241 -1.67 -9.75 -4.79
N MET A 242 -0.39 -9.53 -5.09
CA MET A 242 0.60 -10.61 -5.15
C MET A 242 0.72 -11.35 -3.82
N GLU A 243 0.86 -10.62 -2.71
CA GLU A 243 0.91 -11.20 -1.36
C GLU A 243 -0.36 -11.98 -1.05
N HIS A 244 -1.54 -11.43 -1.39
CA HIS A 244 -2.82 -12.10 -1.19
C HIS A 244 -2.96 -13.38 -2.03
N VAL A 245 -2.41 -13.40 -3.26
CA VAL A 245 -2.33 -14.62 -4.07
C VAL A 245 -1.51 -15.69 -3.35
N VAL A 246 -0.36 -15.33 -2.75
CA VAL A 246 0.46 -16.29 -1.98
C VAL A 246 -0.30 -16.82 -0.77
N ASP A 247 -0.95 -15.94 0.00
CA ASP A 247 -1.78 -16.35 1.15
C ASP A 247 -2.87 -17.34 0.71
N LYS A 248 -3.54 -17.04 -0.40
CA LYS A 248 -4.60 -17.88 -0.95
C LYS A 248 -4.07 -19.23 -1.45
N LEU A 249 -2.87 -19.25 -2.04
CA LEU A 249 -2.20 -20.49 -2.46
C LEU A 249 -1.77 -21.35 -1.28
N GLN A 250 -1.32 -20.74 -0.19
CA GLN A 250 -0.97 -21.46 1.05
C GLN A 250 -2.20 -22.07 1.74
N ALA A 251 -3.37 -21.42 1.60
CA ALA A 251 -4.63 -21.93 2.12
C ALA A 251 -5.19 -23.12 1.31
N ILE A 252 -4.77 -23.30 0.06
CA ILE A 252 -5.13 -24.48 -0.74
C ILE A 252 -4.01 -25.52 -0.73
N ARG A 253 -4.37 -26.77 -0.99
CA ARG A 253 -3.42 -27.82 -1.35
C ARG A 253 -3.69 -28.21 -2.80
N PRO A 254 -3.10 -27.50 -3.78
CA PRO A 254 -3.33 -27.82 -5.19
C PRO A 254 -2.68 -29.13 -5.57
N GLY A 255 -3.02 -29.65 -6.74
CA GLY A 255 -2.36 -30.83 -7.29
C GLY A 255 -0.89 -30.54 -7.59
N ARG A 256 -0.02 -31.53 -7.37
CA ARG A 256 1.42 -31.43 -7.66
C ARG A 256 1.71 -31.01 -9.10
N GLU A 257 1.05 -31.65 -10.07
CA GLU A 257 1.28 -31.31 -11.47
C GLU A 257 0.96 -29.84 -11.77
N GLU A 258 -0.15 -29.34 -11.22
CA GLU A 258 -0.61 -27.97 -11.41
C GLU A 258 0.37 -26.97 -10.76
N MET A 259 0.84 -27.27 -9.53
CA MET A 259 1.86 -26.47 -8.86
C MET A 259 3.19 -26.45 -9.62
N MET A 260 3.61 -27.57 -10.20
CA MET A 260 4.81 -27.61 -11.02
C MET A 260 4.66 -26.79 -12.30
N VAL A 261 3.49 -26.83 -12.95
CA VAL A 261 3.20 -25.99 -14.12
C VAL A 261 3.24 -24.51 -13.73
N PHE A 262 2.66 -24.16 -12.58
CA PHE A 262 2.65 -22.80 -12.10
C PHE A 262 4.07 -22.31 -11.73
N ALA A 263 4.86 -23.12 -11.01
CA ALA A 263 6.27 -22.86 -10.74
C ALA A 263 7.07 -22.62 -12.02
N CYS A 264 6.89 -23.49 -13.03
CA CYS A 264 7.55 -23.29 -14.31
C CYS A 264 7.20 -21.95 -14.96
N ARG A 265 5.93 -21.52 -14.88
CA ARG A 265 5.48 -20.24 -15.45
C ARG A 265 6.09 -19.04 -14.73
N ILE A 266 6.13 -19.07 -13.40
CA ILE A 266 6.70 -17.99 -12.58
C ILE A 266 8.21 -17.86 -12.81
N PHE A 267 8.95 -18.97 -12.75
CA PHE A 267 10.40 -18.95 -12.93
C PHE A 267 10.85 -18.79 -14.39
N ALA A 268 9.99 -19.07 -15.37
CA ALA A 268 10.32 -18.82 -16.78
C ALA A 268 10.28 -17.32 -17.14
N LYS A 269 9.61 -16.49 -16.34
CA LYS A 269 9.52 -15.06 -16.60
C LYS A 269 10.90 -14.41 -16.42
N ARG A 270 11.49 -13.94 -17.53
CA ARG A 270 12.76 -13.21 -17.54
C ARG A 270 12.51 -11.73 -17.69
N GLY A 271 13.15 -10.94 -16.83
CA GLY A 271 13.08 -9.48 -16.89
C GLY A 271 11.85 -8.94 -16.18
N GLY A 272 12.10 -8.05 -15.23
CA GLY A 272 11.12 -7.45 -14.35
C GLY A 272 11.84 -6.86 -13.15
N VAL A 273 11.20 -5.89 -12.49
CA VAL A 273 11.66 -5.49 -11.16
C VAL A 273 11.11 -6.54 -10.20
N ASP A 274 12.00 -7.21 -9.47
CA ASP A 274 11.57 -8.18 -8.47
C ASP A 274 10.90 -7.44 -7.31
N LEU A 275 9.56 -7.41 -7.35
CA LEU A 275 8.73 -6.95 -6.24
C LEU A 275 8.76 -7.98 -5.08
N PRO A 276 8.55 -7.56 -3.82
CA PRO A 276 8.53 -8.46 -2.66
C PRO A 276 7.66 -9.72 -2.85
N GLY A 277 6.47 -9.57 -3.43
CA GLY A 277 5.57 -10.69 -3.72
C GLY A 277 6.17 -11.76 -4.62
N HIS A 278 7.08 -11.39 -5.55
CA HIS A 278 7.78 -12.37 -6.39
C HIS A 278 8.67 -13.30 -5.57
N TYR A 279 9.42 -12.75 -4.61
CA TYR A 279 10.29 -13.53 -3.75
C TYR A 279 9.48 -14.49 -2.89
N ARG A 280 8.42 -14.00 -2.26
CA ARG A 280 7.56 -14.82 -1.41
C ARG A 280 6.87 -15.94 -2.20
N LEU A 281 6.38 -15.65 -3.41
CA LEU A 281 5.80 -16.68 -4.27
C LEU A 281 6.83 -17.70 -4.74
N LYS A 282 8.00 -17.26 -5.22
CA LYS A 282 9.09 -18.15 -5.64
C LYS A 282 9.54 -19.05 -4.50
N GLU A 283 9.73 -18.50 -3.31
CA GLU A 283 10.07 -19.25 -2.10
C GLU A 283 9.00 -20.30 -1.77
N HIS A 284 7.72 -19.90 -1.78
CA HIS A 284 6.62 -20.83 -1.52
C HIS A 284 6.57 -21.98 -2.54
N LEU A 285 6.75 -21.67 -3.83
CA LEU A 285 6.75 -22.68 -4.91
C LEU A 285 7.96 -23.60 -4.82
N ALA A 286 9.16 -23.06 -4.54
CA ALA A 286 10.37 -23.85 -4.36
C ALA A 286 10.26 -24.79 -3.15
N ARG A 287 9.76 -24.28 -2.02
CA ARG A 287 9.47 -25.07 -0.82
C ARG A 287 8.49 -26.20 -1.12
N TYR A 288 7.35 -25.90 -1.74
CA TYR A 288 6.35 -26.90 -2.11
C TYR A 288 6.92 -27.99 -3.02
N VAL A 289 7.75 -27.63 -4.00
CA VAL A 289 8.41 -28.60 -4.89
C VAL A 289 9.44 -29.45 -4.15
N ALA A 290 10.18 -28.87 -3.21
CA ALA A 290 11.14 -29.58 -2.37
C ALA A 290 10.46 -30.61 -1.45
N GLU A 291 9.37 -30.24 -0.77
CA GLU A 291 8.59 -31.15 0.10
C GLU A 291 8.07 -32.37 -0.67
N ASN A 292 7.64 -32.16 -1.91
CA ASN A 292 7.07 -33.19 -2.76
C ASN A 292 8.09 -33.81 -3.73
N TRP A 293 9.39 -33.62 -3.49
CA TRP A 293 10.46 -33.99 -4.43
C TRP A 293 10.38 -35.45 -4.88
N TRP A 294 10.26 -36.37 -3.93
CA TRP A 294 10.26 -37.80 -4.23
C TRP A 294 9.02 -38.22 -5.02
N GLU A 295 7.89 -37.56 -4.78
CA GLU A 295 6.67 -37.80 -5.53
C GLU A 295 6.82 -37.34 -6.98
N TYR A 296 7.42 -36.17 -7.22
CA TYR A 296 7.75 -35.71 -8.57
C TYR A 296 8.72 -36.65 -9.30
N ILE A 297 9.77 -37.13 -8.62
CA ILE A 297 10.69 -38.10 -9.22
C ILE A 297 9.99 -39.41 -9.56
N ARG A 298 9.13 -39.91 -8.66
CA ARG A 298 8.42 -41.17 -8.86
C ARG A 298 7.37 -41.08 -9.98
N GLU A 299 6.63 -39.98 -10.05
CA GLU A 299 5.49 -39.82 -10.97
C GLU A 299 5.90 -39.24 -12.32
N LEU A 300 6.78 -38.23 -12.34
CA LEU A 300 7.18 -37.51 -13.56
C LEU A 300 8.58 -37.90 -14.06
N GLY A 301 9.43 -38.48 -13.21
CA GLY A 301 10.75 -38.99 -13.56
C GLY A 301 11.61 -37.99 -14.34
N THR A 302 12.02 -38.37 -15.55
CA THR A 302 12.88 -37.55 -16.42
C THR A 302 12.20 -36.26 -16.90
N VAL A 303 10.87 -36.19 -16.94
CA VAL A 303 10.13 -34.97 -17.32
C VAL A 303 10.33 -33.89 -16.27
N PHE A 304 10.27 -34.25 -14.98
CA PHE A 304 10.53 -33.31 -13.88
C PHE A 304 11.96 -32.78 -13.92
N VAL A 305 12.95 -33.66 -14.04
CA VAL A 305 14.37 -33.28 -14.18
C VAL A 305 14.56 -32.36 -15.40
N GLY A 306 13.95 -32.69 -16.53
CA GLY A 306 14.01 -31.87 -17.75
C GLY A 306 13.40 -30.47 -17.58
N ARG A 307 12.39 -30.30 -16.71
CA ARG A 307 11.82 -28.98 -16.37
C ARG A 307 12.78 -28.16 -15.51
N LEU A 308 13.38 -28.77 -14.48
CA LEU A 308 14.36 -28.09 -13.61
C LEU A 308 15.59 -27.61 -14.38
N VAL A 309 16.16 -28.46 -15.24
CA VAL A 309 17.34 -28.09 -16.06
C VAL A 309 17.06 -26.88 -16.98
N ARG A 310 15.81 -26.68 -17.41
CA ARG A 310 15.42 -25.52 -18.22
C ARG A 310 15.27 -24.23 -17.41
N LEU A 311 15.14 -24.36 -16.09
CA LEU A 311 14.87 -23.28 -15.15
C LEU A 311 15.89 -23.33 -14.01
N PRO A 312 17.14 -22.93 -14.26
CA PRO A 312 18.23 -23.09 -13.29
C PRO A 312 18.02 -22.33 -11.98
N GLU A 313 17.25 -21.23 -12.01
CA GLU A 313 16.84 -20.51 -10.79
C GLU A 313 15.91 -21.38 -9.93
N LEU A 314 14.90 -22.01 -10.53
CA LEU A 314 14.01 -22.95 -9.83
C LEU A 314 14.80 -24.16 -9.30
N GLU A 315 15.70 -24.72 -10.10
CA GLU A 315 16.55 -25.84 -9.67
C GLU A 315 17.39 -25.49 -8.45
N ARG A 316 18.05 -24.33 -8.45
CA ARG A 316 18.84 -23.84 -7.31
C ARG A 316 17.97 -23.68 -6.07
N ASP A 317 16.87 -22.97 -6.18
CA ASP A 317 16.02 -22.63 -5.03
C ASP A 317 15.36 -23.90 -4.45
N VAL A 318 14.95 -24.86 -5.29
CA VAL A 318 14.43 -26.16 -4.84
C VAL A 318 15.52 -26.98 -4.13
N CYS A 319 16.74 -27.00 -4.66
CA CYS A 319 17.86 -27.70 -4.01
C CYS A 319 18.21 -27.09 -2.64
N GLU A 320 18.19 -25.76 -2.54
CA GLU A 320 18.40 -25.04 -1.27
C GLU A 320 17.33 -25.40 -0.24
N LYS A 321 16.04 -25.31 -0.61
CA LYS A 321 14.93 -25.68 0.29
C LYS A 321 14.94 -27.15 0.68
N ARG A 322 15.39 -28.02 -0.21
CA ARG A 322 15.55 -29.43 0.12
C ARG A 322 16.69 -29.68 1.10
N LEU A 323 17.81 -29.00 0.94
CA LEU A 323 18.93 -29.10 1.86
C LEU A 323 18.52 -28.61 3.27
N GLU A 324 17.79 -27.49 3.35
CA GLU A 324 17.20 -26.99 4.61
C GLU A 324 16.38 -28.09 5.30
N MET A 325 15.43 -28.72 4.60
CA MET A 325 14.58 -29.78 5.17
C MET A 325 15.34 -31.05 5.59
N LEU A 326 16.41 -31.38 4.89
CA LEU A 326 17.25 -32.53 5.25
C LEU A 326 18.04 -32.25 6.53
N ASN A 327 18.56 -31.03 6.69
CA ASN A 327 19.25 -30.63 7.90
C ASN A 327 18.27 -30.59 9.09
N GLU A 328 17.08 -29.98 8.92
CA GLU A 328 16.04 -29.98 9.97
C GLU A 328 15.61 -31.39 10.42
N ARG A 329 15.71 -32.38 9.52
CA ARG A 329 15.42 -33.77 9.85
C ARG A 329 16.57 -34.42 10.62
N LEU A 330 17.82 -34.16 10.22
CA LEU A 330 18.99 -34.65 10.94
C LEU A 330 19.03 -34.08 12.36
N ASP A 331 18.81 -32.77 12.50
CA ASP A 331 18.78 -32.08 13.80
C ASP A 331 17.71 -32.70 14.72
N ARG A 332 16.53 -33.05 14.19
CA ARG A 332 15.48 -33.74 14.97
C ARG A 332 15.85 -35.17 15.36
N GLU A 333 16.50 -35.91 14.47
CA GLU A 333 16.96 -37.28 14.75
C GLU A 333 18.05 -37.25 15.85
N GLU A 334 18.95 -36.26 15.84
CA GLU A 334 19.95 -36.04 16.91
C GLU A 334 19.30 -35.68 18.26
N GLU A 335 18.28 -34.81 18.27
CA GLU A 335 17.53 -34.45 19.48
C GLU A 335 16.78 -35.65 20.08
N GLU A 336 16.19 -36.53 19.25
CA GLU A 336 15.49 -37.74 19.70
C GLU A 336 16.46 -38.78 20.32
N GLU A 337 17.66 -38.94 19.77
CA GLU A 337 18.69 -39.84 20.31
C GLU A 337 19.20 -39.37 21.69
N ASP A 338 19.41 -38.06 21.87
CA ASP A 338 19.85 -37.47 23.15
C ASP A 338 18.79 -37.61 24.27
N GLU A 339 17.49 -37.61 23.92
CA GLU A 339 16.40 -37.82 24.88
C GLU A 339 16.30 -39.29 25.33
N ASP A 340 16.53 -40.25 24.44
CA ASP A 340 16.51 -41.68 24.76
C ASP A 340 17.69 -42.07 25.68
N GLU A 341 18.90 -41.56 25.43
CA GLU A 341 20.07 -41.81 26.30
C GLU A 341 19.87 -41.26 27.72
N GLN A 342 19.27 -40.08 27.86
CA GLN A 342 18.92 -39.50 29.18
C GLN A 342 17.78 -40.27 29.87
N GLY A 343 16.88 -40.87 29.11
CA GLY A 343 15.82 -41.74 29.62
C GLY A 343 16.37 -43.03 30.24
N GLU A 344 17.37 -43.65 29.59
CA GLU A 344 18.00 -44.89 30.06
C GLU A 344 18.86 -44.68 31.32
N GLU A 345 19.65 -43.60 31.40
CA GLU A 345 20.46 -43.29 32.59
C GLU A 345 19.60 -43.10 33.85
N ASN A 346 18.38 -42.54 33.71
CA ASN A 346 17.47 -42.35 34.83
C ASN A 346 16.79 -43.64 35.31
N MET A 347 16.78 -44.72 34.51
CA MET A 347 16.19 -46.01 34.91
C MET A 347 17.17 -46.94 35.64
N GLU A 348 18.48 -46.69 35.61
CA GLU A 348 19.49 -47.54 36.28
C GLU A 348 19.76 -47.18 37.76
N VAL A 349 19.05 -46.20 38.35
CA VAL A 349 19.34 -45.66 39.70
C VAL A 349 18.36 -46.13 40.80
N ASP A 350 17.39 -46.99 40.51
CA ASP A 350 16.50 -47.65 41.50
C ASP A 350 16.85 -49.14 41.70
#